data_AF-A0A968CZU2-F1
#
_entry.id   AF-A0A968CZU2-F1
#
_cell.length_a   1.000
_cell.length_b   1.000
_cell.length_c   1.000
_cell.angle_alpha   90.00
_cell.angle_beta   90.00
_cell.angle_gamma   90.00
#
_symmetry.space_group_name_H-M   'P 1'
#
loop_
_entity.id
_entity.type
_entity.pdbx_description
1 polymer ?
#
loop_
_entity_poly.entity_id
_entity_poly.type
_entity_poly.pdbx_seq_one_letter_code
_entity_poly.pdbx_strand_id
1 'polypeptide(L)' 'MRVQDITDRKYPSIYADELATKARAILRERRLRTLPVIDDNKRLVGVITRSD' A
#
# COMPACT_ATOMS: atom_id res chain seq x y z
N MET A 1 9.70 1.59 23.45
CA MET A 1 8.73 1.15 22.42
C MET A 1 9.06 1.85 21.12
N ARG A 2 9.35 1.10 20.06
CA ARG A 2 9.72 1.58 18.73
C ARG A 2 8.52 1.41 17.79
N VAL A 3 8.46 2.17 16.69
CA VAL A 3 7.36 2.06 15.69
C VAL A 3 7.24 0.65 15.11
N GLN A 4 8.37 -0.02 14.89
CA GLN A 4 8.41 -1.42 14.44
C GLN A 4 7.72 -2.41 15.40
N ASP A 5 7.51 -2.03 16.67
CA ASP A 5 6.85 -2.86 17.67
C ASP A 5 5.31 -2.78 17.56
N ILE A 6 4.77 -1.78 16.85
CA ILE A 6 3.33 -1.56 16.65
C ILE A 6 2.88 -1.66 15.18
N THR A 7 3.83 -1.78 14.24
CA THR A 7 3.51 -1.82 12.80
C THR A 7 2.92 -3.17 12.39
N ASP A 8 1.94 -3.14 11.50
CA ASP A 8 1.47 -4.36 10.83
C ASP A 8 2.46 -4.78 9.74
N ARG A 9 3.19 -5.87 9.99
CA ARG A 9 4.17 -6.42 9.04
C ARG A 9 3.54 -7.04 7.79
N LYS A 10 2.22 -7.29 7.81
CA LYS A 10 1.45 -7.86 6.70
C LYS A 10 0.61 -6.82 5.97
N TYR A 11 0.87 -5.53 6.21
CA TYR A 11 0.19 -4.45 5.50
C TYR A 11 0.45 -4.56 3.99
N PRO A 12 -0.60 -4.59 3.14
CA PRO A 12 -0.42 -4.78 1.70
C PRO A 12 0.22 -3.54 1.06
N SER A 13 0.97 -3.79 0.00
CA SER A 13 1.54 -2.78 -0.91
C SER A 13 1.25 -3.19 -2.34
N ILE A 14 1.45 -2.27 -3.28
CA ILE A 14 1.32 -2.50 -4.71
C ILE A 14 2.59 -1.98 -5.42
N TYR A 15 3.01 -2.61 -6.51
CA TYR A 15 4.15 -2.12 -7.29
C TYR A 15 3.73 -0.95 -8.19
N ALA A 16 4.70 -0.07 -8.48
CA ALA A 16 4.49 1.15 -9.26
C ALA A 16 4.08 0.91 -10.72
N ASP A 17 4.35 -0.27 -11.26
CA ASP A 17 4.03 -0.69 -12.62
C ASP A 17 2.68 -1.44 -12.72
N GLU A 18 2.02 -1.71 -11.58
CA GLU A 18 0.72 -2.38 -11.56
C GLU A 18 -0.44 -1.45 -11.89
N LEU A 19 -1.53 -2.03 -12.40
CA LEU A 19 -2.73 -1.29 -12.78
C LEU A 19 -3.38 -0.58 -11.59
N ALA A 20 -3.73 0.69 -11.76
CA ALA A 20 -4.47 1.47 -10.76
C ALA A 20 -5.82 0.82 -10.38
N THR A 21 -6.45 0.07 -11.27
CA THR A 21 -7.68 -0.69 -10.98
C THR A 21 -7.44 -1.77 -9.92
N LYS A 22 -6.25 -2.38 -9.89
CA LYS A 22 -5.84 -3.33 -8.85
C LYS A 22 -5.67 -2.62 -7.51
N ALA A 23 -5.06 -1.43 -7.49
CA ALA A 23 -4.96 -0.62 -6.27
C ALA A 23 -6.35 -0.29 -5.69
N ARG A 24 -7.28 0.17 -6.53
CA ARG A 24 -8.68 0.44 -6.13
C ARG A 24 -9.38 -0.81 -5.59
N ALA A 25 -9.18 -1.97 -6.22
CA ALA A 25 -9.73 -3.25 -5.75
C ALA A 25 -9.20 -3.61 -4.36
N ILE A 26 -7.88 -3.55 -4.15
CA ILE A 26 -7.24 -3.81 -2.85
C ILE A 26 -7.79 -2.89 -1.75
N LEU A 27 -7.86 -1.58 -2.03
CA LEU A 27 -8.41 -0.60 -1.08
C LEU A 27 -9.87 -0.92 -0.70
N ARG A 28 -10.71 -1.29 -1.69
CA ARG A 28 -12.13 -1.61 -1.48
C ARG A 28 -12.32 -2.92 -0.71
N GLU A 29 -11.69 -3.99 -1.17
CA GLU A 29 -11.86 -5.35 -0.63
C GLU A 29 -11.34 -5.47 0.79
N ARG A 30 -10.18 -4.85 1.07
CA ARG A 30 -9.56 -4.88 2.39
C ARG A 30 -9.99 -3.73 3.30
N ARG A 31 -10.90 -2.86 2.82
CA ARG A 31 -11.39 -1.67 3.53
C ARG A 31 -10.25 -0.75 4.02
N LEU A 32 -9.19 -0.64 3.24
CA LEU A 32 -8.04 0.18 3.56
C LEU A 32 -8.28 1.65 3.21
N ARG A 33 -7.63 2.53 3.96
CA ARG A 33 -7.64 3.97 3.68
C ARG A 33 -6.52 4.38 2.72
N THR A 34 -5.41 3.67 2.79
CA THR A 34 -4.17 3.96 2.07
C THR A 34 -3.52 2.66 1.60
N LEU A 35 -2.76 2.76 0.51
CA LEU A 35 -2.00 1.66 -0.06
C LEU A 35 -0.62 2.19 -0.47
N PRO A 36 0.46 1.78 0.21
CA PRO A 36 1.84 2.07 -0.20
C PRO A 36 2.14 1.54 -1.59
N VAL A 37 2.79 2.37 -2.41
CA VAL A 37 3.32 2.01 -3.72
C VAL A 37 4.84 1.82 -3.60
N ILE A 38 5.33 0.67 -4.04
CA ILE A 38 6.75 0.32 -3.95
C ILE A 38 7.37 0.08 -5.34
N ASP A 39 8.69 0.24 -5.45
CA ASP A 39 9.46 -0.18 -6.62
C ASP A 39 9.92 -1.66 -6.51
N ASP A 40 10.61 -2.14 -7.54
CA ASP A 40 11.18 -3.50 -7.58
C ASP A 40 12.21 -3.77 -6.47
N ASN A 41 12.84 -2.73 -5.94
CA ASN A 41 13.78 -2.80 -4.83
C ASN A 41 13.08 -2.75 -3.46
N LYS A 42 11.74 -2.81 -3.43
CA LYS A 42 10.90 -2.67 -2.23
C LYS A 42 11.06 -1.33 -1.51
N ARG A 43 11.43 -0.28 -2.24
CA ARG A 43 11.47 1.09 -1.72
C ARG A 43 10.11 1.74 -1.91
N LEU A 44 9.67 2.48 -0.90
CA LEU A 44 8.46 3.29 -0.97
C LEU A 44 8.66 4.42 -2.00
N VAL A 45 7.82 4.46 -3.03
CA VAL A 45 7.84 5.50 -4.06
C VAL A 45 6.58 6.37 -4.05
N GLY A 46 5.52 5.94 -3.36
CA GLY A 46 4.29 6.71 -3.24
C GLY A 46 3.25 6.08 -2.33
N VAL A 47 2.10 6.73 -2.22
CA VAL A 47 0.93 6.25 -1.47
C VAL A 47 -0.33 6.59 -2.26
N ILE A 48 -1.25 5.65 -2.37
CA ILE A 48 -2.58 5.86 -2.94
C ILE A 48 -3.58 5.88 -1.79
N THR A 49 -4.48 6.87 -1.77
CA THR A 49 -5.58 6.95 -0.81
C THR A 49 -6.88 6.49 -1.46
N ARG A 50 -7.92 6.24 -0.65
CA ARG A 50 -9.26 5.93 -1.16
C ARG A 50 -9.90 7.06 -1.98
N SER A 51 -9.40 8.29 -1.83
CA SER A 51 -9.91 9.48 -2.51
C SER A 51 -9.23 9.77 -3.86
N ASP A 52 -8.10 9.11 -4.13
CA ASP A 52 -7.41 9.18 -5.43
C ASP A 52 -8.06 8.24 -6.46
#